data_AF-A0A1J5AQ41-F1
#
_entry.id   AF-A0A1J5AQ41-F1
#
_cell.length_a   1.000
_cell.length_b   1.000
_cell.length_c   1.000
_cell.angle_alpha   90.00
_cell.angle_beta   90.00
_cell.angle_gamma   90.00
#
_symmetry.space_group_name_H-M   'P 1'
#
loop_
_entity.id
_entity.type
_entity.pdbx_description
1 polymer ?
#
loop_
_entity_poly.entity_id
_entity_poly.type
_entity_poly.pdbx_seq_one_letter_code
_entity_poly.pdbx_strand_id
1 'polypeptide(L)'
;MNDSTAVILKTEFDYTKPALIIETNWYFVAGIICLIVLYIIYQKKIKAKLQNIFVQETSFEINTGLFKYNQKIKRSYQNLYVAHRIYIELVTRKAAIPIDVDKDVLVEVYNSWYSMFKTIREEIKNLPGDYLVDNESTKKLVDLTIEILNDGLRAHLTTYQAEFRKWYDKELKKEIDSDISPQEIQKRYSKFKELTASMIEVNKTLEAYCDQLKKLIDDK
;
A
#
# COMPACT_ATOMS: atom_id res chain seq x y z
N MET A 1 -21.34 44.30 -57.58
CA MET A 1 -20.27 43.27 -57.53
C MET A 1 -19.51 43.51 -56.25
N ASN A 2 -19.77 42.70 -55.22
CA ASN A 2 -19.17 42.87 -53.90
C ASN A 2 -18.08 41.81 -53.76
N ASP A 3 -16.84 42.18 -54.07
CA ASP A 3 -15.71 41.27 -53.96
C ASP A 3 -15.23 41.27 -52.50
N SER A 4 -15.87 40.41 -51.70
CA SER A 4 -15.55 40.23 -50.29
C SER A 4 -14.46 39.19 -50.14
N THR A 5 -13.23 39.52 -50.58
CA THR A 5 -12.06 38.75 -50.18
C THR A 5 -11.79 39.03 -48.71
N ALA A 6 -12.32 38.19 -47.83
CA ALA A 6 -12.01 38.24 -46.41
C ALA A 6 -10.52 37.89 -46.23
N VAL A 7 -9.68 38.91 -46.04
CA VAL A 7 -8.26 38.70 -45.76
C VAL A 7 -8.15 38.14 -44.34
N ILE A 8 -7.79 36.86 -44.23
CA ILE A 8 -7.79 36.12 -42.97
C ILE A 8 -6.51 36.42 -42.15
N LEU A 9 -5.42 36.76 -42.83
CA LEU A 9 -4.11 36.96 -42.21
C LEU A 9 -3.28 37.96 -43.03
N LYS A 10 -2.83 39.05 -42.40
CA LYS A 10 -1.83 39.97 -42.97
C LYS A 10 -0.56 39.90 -42.14
N THR A 11 0.57 39.77 -42.82
CA THR A 11 1.90 39.78 -42.21
C THR A 11 2.70 40.92 -42.81
N GLU A 12 3.14 41.85 -41.97
CA GLU A 12 4.04 42.93 -42.37
C GLU A 12 5.36 42.80 -41.59
N PHE A 13 6.48 42.93 -42.30
CA PHE A 13 7.82 42.95 -41.72
C PHE A 13 8.26 44.40 -41.57
N ASP A 14 8.36 44.88 -40.34
CA ASP A 14 8.98 46.17 -40.05
C ASP A 14 10.51 46.00 -40.06
N TYR A 15 11.19 46.63 -41.01
CA TYR A 15 12.65 46.56 -41.14
C TYR A 15 13.37 47.55 -40.22
N THR A 16 12.65 48.44 -39.54
CA THR A 16 13.23 49.48 -38.65
C THR A 16 13.25 49.08 -37.18
N LYS A 17 12.38 48.15 -36.78
CA LYS A 17 12.43 47.40 -35.53
C LYS A 17 12.09 45.94 -35.88
N PRO A 18 12.90 44.93 -35.50
CA PRO A 18 12.63 43.55 -35.86
C PRO A 18 11.40 43.03 -35.10
N ALA A 19 10.21 43.39 -35.59
CA ALA A 19 8.92 43.09 -35.01
C ALA A 19 8.03 42.54 -36.12
N LEU A 20 7.51 41.33 -35.87
CA LEU A 20 6.54 40.68 -36.75
C LEU A 20 5.15 41.09 -36.27
N ILE A 21 4.43 41.86 -37.08
CA ILE A 21 3.05 42.25 -36.77
C ILE A 21 2.11 41.35 -37.58
N ILE A 22 1.33 40.55 -36.86
CA ILE A 22 0.33 39.64 -37.44
C ILE A 22 -1.05 40.23 -37.13
N GLU A 23 -1.71 40.74 -38.16
CA GLU A 23 -3.11 41.14 -38.06
C GLU A 23 -4.00 39.97 -38.50
N THR A 24 -4.83 39.48 -37.59
CA THR A 24 -5.69 38.33 -37.80
C THR A 24 -7.09 38.58 -37.27
N ASN A 25 -8.07 37.86 -37.82
CA ASN A 25 -9.41 37.82 -37.27
C ASN A 25 -9.43 37.06 -35.94
N TRP A 26 -10.11 37.58 -34.93
CA TRP A 26 -10.24 36.97 -33.61
C TRP A 26 -10.89 35.58 -33.66
N TYR A 27 -11.79 35.32 -34.62
CA TYR A 27 -12.39 33.99 -34.82
C TYR A 27 -11.35 32.92 -35.20
N PHE A 28 -10.32 33.31 -35.95
CA PHE A 28 -9.23 32.40 -36.35
C PHE A 28 -8.38 32.00 -35.14
N VAL A 29 -8.06 32.97 -34.27
CA VAL A 29 -7.34 32.72 -33.01
C VAL A 29 -8.17 31.82 -32.08
N ALA A 30 -9.47 32.08 -31.95
CA ALA A 30 -10.37 31.25 -31.16
C ALA A 30 -10.44 29.80 -31.68
N GLY A 31 -10.46 29.61 -33.00
CA GLY A 31 -10.41 28.29 -33.63
C GLY A 31 -9.14 27.51 -33.28
N ILE A 32 -7.97 28.15 -33.34
CA ILE A 32 -6.69 27.53 -32.98
C ILE A 32 -6.66 27.15 -31.50
N ILE A 33 -7.12 28.03 -30.60
CA ILE A 33 -7.19 27.73 -29.17
C ILE A 33 -8.10 26.53 -28.92
N CYS A 34 -9.25 26.46 -29.59
CA CYS A 34 -10.19 25.35 -29.45
C CYS A 34 -9.56 24.02 -29.91
N LEU A 35 -8.81 24.03 -31.02
CA LEU A 35 -8.07 22.86 -31.50
C LEU A 35 -6.97 22.42 -30.52
N ILE A 36 -6.25 23.36 -29.92
CA ILE A 36 -5.24 23.07 -28.89
C ILE A 36 -5.89 22.43 -27.66
N VAL A 37 -7.02 22.97 -27.18
CA VAL A 37 -7.76 22.42 -26.04
C VAL A 37 -8.26 21.00 -26.35
N LEU A 38 -8.85 20.78 -27.53
CA LEU A 38 -9.30 19.45 -27.97
C LEU A 38 -8.13 18.46 -28.08
N TYR A 39 -6.97 18.91 -28.58
CA TYR A 39 -5.76 18.10 -28.65
C TYR A 39 -5.24 17.70 -27.26
N ILE A 40 -5.22 18.63 -26.30
CA ILE A 40 -4.83 18.35 -24.91
C ILE A 40 -5.80 17.33 -24.27
N ILE A 41 -7.11 17.48 -24.49
CA ILE A 41 -8.12 16.53 -24.00
C ILE A 41 -7.92 15.14 -24.64
N TYR A 42 -7.67 15.09 -25.95
CA TYR A 42 -7.42 13.86 -26.71
C TYR A 42 -6.15 13.13 -26.23
N GLN A 43 -5.05 13.86 -26.06
CA GLN A 43 -3.80 13.36 -25.49
C GLN A 43 -4.01 12.73 -24.10
N LYS A 44 -4.75 13.40 -23.21
CA LYS A 44 -5.07 12.86 -21.87
C LYS A 44 -5.89 11.57 -21.95
N LYS A 45 -6.92 11.51 -22.80
CA LYS A 45 -7.76 10.32 -22.97
C LYS A 45 -6.99 9.13 -23.56
N ILE A 46 -6.12 9.36 -24.54
CA ILE A 46 -5.30 8.28 -25.11
C ILE A 46 -4.29 7.76 -24.11
N LYS A 47 -3.55 8.65 -23.42
CA LYS A 47 -2.58 8.20 -22.41
C LYS A 47 -3.27 7.37 -21.32
N ALA A 48 -4.42 7.81 -20.82
CA ALA A 48 -5.21 7.05 -19.85
C ALA A 48 -5.66 5.68 -20.40
N LYS A 49 -6.10 5.60 -21.67
CA LYS A 49 -6.53 4.34 -22.29
C LYS A 49 -5.36 3.38 -22.57
N LEU A 50 -4.22 3.90 -23.01
CA LEU A 50 -3.02 3.10 -23.29
C LEU A 50 -2.40 2.56 -22.01
N GLN A 51 -2.39 3.36 -20.93
CA GLN A 51 -1.92 2.93 -19.62
C GLN A 51 -2.71 1.74 -19.08
N ASN A 52 -4.03 1.71 -19.32
CA ASN A 52 -4.93 0.63 -18.90
C ASN A 52 -4.75 -0.70 -19.66
N ILE A 53 -4.13 -0.69 -20.86
CA ILE A 53 -3.98 -1.90 -21.70
C ILE A 53 -2.77 -2.75 -21.29
N PHE A 54 -1.73 -2.14 -20.69
CA PHE A 54 -0.51 -2.84 -20.25
C PHE A 54 -0.49 -3.18 -18.75
N VAL A 55 -1.63 -3.03 -18.07
CA VAL A 55 -1.71 -3.28 -16.62
C VAL A 55 -1.82 -4.78 -16.38
N GLN A 56 -0.73 -5.39 -15.92
CA GLN A 56 -0.79 -6.73 -15.36
C GLN A 56 -1.55 -6.68 -14.02
N GLU A 57 -2.58 -7.52 -13.87
CA GLU A 57 -3.28 -7.72 -12.60
C GLU A 57 -2.65 -8.93 -11.87
N THR A 58 -2.23 -8.74 -10.63
CA THR A 58 -1.78 -9.82 -9.75
C THR A 58 -2.93 -10.16 -8.80
N SER A 59 -3.33 -11.44 -8.74
CA SER A 59 -4.29 -11.90 -7.73
C SER A 59 -3.57 -12.15 -6.41
N PHE A 60 -3.99 -11.43 -5.38
CA PHE A 60 -3.61 -11.67 -3.99
C PHE A 60 -4.54 -12.75 -3.46
N GLU A 61 -4.03 -13.98 -3.43
CA GLU A 61 -4.72 -15.13 -2.85
C GLU A 61 -3.97 -15.55 -1.58
N ILE A 62 -4.60 -15.32 -0.44
CA ILE A 62 -4.09 -15.72 0.87
C ILE A 62 -5.13 -16.64 1.49
N ASN A 63 -4.74 -17.88 1.72
CA ASN A 63 -5.59 -18.88 2.36
C ASN A 63 -4.79 -19.56 3.46
N THR A 64 -4.92 -19.03 4.67
CA THR A 64 -4.24 -19.54 5.85
C THR A 64 -5.32 -19.98 6.84
N GLY A 65 -5.86 -21.19 6.65
CA GLY A 65 -6.79 -21.87 7.57
C GLY A 65 -7.96 -21.04 8.09
N LEU A 66 -7.68 -20.18 9.08
CA LEU A 66 -8.52 -19.15 9.68
C LEU A 66 -8.91 -17.99 8.75
N PHE A 67 -8.03 -17.56 7.85
CA PHE A 67 -8.23 -16.35 7.04
C PHE A 67 -8.14 -16.64 5.54
N LYS A 68 -9.08 -16.06 4.80
CA LYS A 68 -9.17 -16.17 3.35
C LYS A 68 -9.35 -14.79 2.74
N TYR A 69 -8.34 -14.34 2.01
CA TYR A 69 -8.37 -13.10 1.26
C TYR A 69 -8.19 -13.41 -0.22
N ASN A 70 -9.07 -12.84 -1.03
CA ASN A 70 -8.94 -12.88 -2.48
C ASN A 70 -9.20 -11.48 -3.02
N GLN A 71 -8.15 -10.81 -3.48
CA GLN A 71 -8.24 -9.49 -4.07
C GLN A 71 -7.38 -9.41 -5.32
N LYS A 72 -7.91 -8.79 -6.38
CA LYS A 72 -7.13 -8.51 -7.58
C LYS A 72 -6.53 -7.12 -7.48
N ILE A 73 -5.20 -7.05 -7.48
CA ILE A 73 -4.45 -5.80 -7.38
C ILE A 73 -3.70 -5.58 -8.69
N LYS A 74 -3.98 -4.46 -9.34
CA LYS A 74 -3.29 -4.00 -10.55
C LYS A 74 -1.88 -3.57 -10.21
N ARG A 75 -0.90 -3.92 -11.05
CA ARG A 75 0.44 -3.35 -10.91
C ARG A 75 0.43 -1.89 -11.40
N SER A 76 0.70 -0.95 -10.51
CA SER A 76 0.78 0.49 -10.79
C SER A 76 1.92 1.11 -9.98
N TYR A 77 2.42 2.29 -10.37
CA TYR A 77 3.45 2.97 -9.58
C TYR A 77 2.99 3.24 -8.14
N GLN A 78 1.72 3.64 -7.96
CA GLN A 78 1.14 3.86 -6.63
C GLN A 78 1.09 2.57 -5.82
N ASN A 79 0.70 1.45 -6.43
CA ASN A 79 0.64 0.16 -5.74
C ASN A 79 2.02 -0.37 -5.39
N LEU A 80 3.01 -0.19 -6.27
CA LEU A 80 4.40 -0.53 -5.98
C LEU A 80 4.96 0.30 -4.83
N TYR A 81 4.65 1.61 -4.81
CA TYR A 81 5.04 2.50 -3.73
C TYR A 81 4.46 2.04 -2.38
N VAL A 82 3.14 1.76 -2.33
CA VAL A 82 2.47 1.27 -1.12
C VAL A 82 3.00 -0.11 -0.71
N ALA A 83 3.05 -1.05 -1.66
CA ALA A 83 3.47 -2.43 -1.42
C ALA A 83 4.91 -2.51 -0.89
N HIS A 84 5.85 -1.76 -1.47
CA HIS A 84 7.24 -1.76 -1.04
C HIS A 84 7.40 -1.26 0.41
N ARG A 85 6.68 -0.19 0.78
CA ARG A 85 6.71 0.34 2.15
C ARG A 85 6.21 -0.71 3.14
N ILE A 86 5.05 -1.32 2.89
CA ILE A 86 4.50 -2.36 3.76
C ILE A 86 5.41 -3.60 3.80
N TYR A 87 5.94 -4.02 2.64
CA TYR A 87 6.82 -5.17 2.51
C TYR A 87 8.07 -5.05 3.39
N ILE A 88 8.76 -3.90 3.33
CA ILE A 88 9.95 -3.64 4.15
C ILE A 88 9.62 -3.73 5.64
N GLU A 89 8.50 -3.16 6.06
CA GLU A 89 8.05 -3.17 7.46
C GLU A 89 7.71 -4.58 7.98
N LEU A 90 7.30 -5.50 7.08
CA LEU A 90 7.03 -6.91 7.38
C LEU A 90 8.33 -7.73 7.47
N VAL A 91 9.22 -7.64 6.47
CA VAL A 91 10.43 -8.50 6.40
C VAL A 91 11.54 -8.10 7.37
N THR A 92 11.61 -6.82 7.77
CA THR A 92 12.66 -6.34 8.67
C THR A 92 12.32 -6.54 10.15
N ARG A 93 11.10 -6.98 10.46
CA ARG A 93 10.65 -7.27 11.82
C ARG A 93 10.47 -8.76 12.02
N LYS A 94 10.53 -9.19 13.28
CA LYS A 94 10.22 -10.56 13.73
C LYS A 94 8.74 -10.95 13.53
N ALA A 95 7.99 -10.18 12.74
CA ALA A 95 6.56 -10.38 12.51
C ALA A 95 6.26 -11.31 11.33
N ALA A 96 7.08 -11.27 10.28
CA ALA A 96 7.02 -12.19 9.13
C ALA A 96 8.20 -13.19 9.11
N ILE A 97 8.84 -13.40 10.27
CA ILE A 97 9.80 -14.48 10.48
C ILE A 97 9.06 -15.61 11.19
N PRO A 98 9.25 -16.89 10.81
CA PRO A 98 8.61 -18.01 11.46
C PRO A 98 8.88 -18.02 12.96
N ILE A 99 7.81 -18.10 13.75
CA ILE A 99 7.91 -18.13 15.21
C ILE A 99 8.41 -19.50 15.67
N ASP A 100 9.54 -19.52 16.37
CA ASP A 100 10.06 -20.70 17.06
C ASP A 100 9.59 -20.68 18.51
N VAL A 101 8.47 -21.35 18.80
CA VAL A 101 7.82 -21.35 20.13
C VAL A 101 8.74 -21.84 21.25
N ASP A 102 9.77 -22.62 20.92
CA ASP A 102 10.72 -23.14 21.91
C ASP A 102 11.83 -22.15 22.24
N LYS A 103 12.17 -21.25 21.32
CA LYS A 103 13.29 -20.29 21.48
C LYS A 103 12.82 -18.85 21.67
N ASP A 104 11.68 -18.49 21.11
CA ASP A 104 11.17 -17.14 21.11
C ASP A 104 10.45 -16.79 22.40
N VAL A 105 10.75 -15.61 22.93
CA VAL A 105 10.01 -15.01 24.04
C VAL A 105 8.75 -14.34 23.48
N LEU A 106 7.57 -14.84 23.84
CA LEU A 106 6.30 -14.39 23.25
C LEU A 106 6.01 -12.91 23.51
N VAL A 107 6.47 -12.36 24.63
CA VAL A 107 6.34 -10.93 24.93
C VAL A 107 7.11 -10.05 23.94
N GLU A 108 8.28 -10.51 23.49
CA GLU A 108 9.07 -9.79 22.48
C GLU A 108 8.40 -9.85 21.11
N VAL A 109 7.84 -11.01 20.75
CA VAL A 109 7.03 -11.16 19.53
C VAL A 109 5.86 -10.17 19.55
N TYR A 110 5.14 -10.09 20.68
CA TYR A 110 4.07 -9.12 20.85
C TYR A 110 4.53 -7.65 20.74
N ASN A 111 5.70 -7.31 21.27
CA ASN A 111 6.26 -5.97 21.13
C ASN A 111 6.57 -5.65 19.66
N SER A 112 7.15 -6.61 18.94
CA SER A 112 7.45 -6.48 17.50
C SER A 112 6.17 -6.29 16.68
N TRP A 113 5.15 -7.10 16.94
CA TRP A 113 3.84 -7.02 16.29
C TRP A 113 3.12 -5.68 16.55
N TYR A 114 3.12 -5.20 17.79
CA TYR A 114 2.51 -3.91 18.11
C TYR A 114 3.24 -2.76 17.40
N SER A 115 4.58 -2.79 17.39
CA SER A 115 5.38 -1.80 16.64
C SER A 115 5.07 -1.86 15.15
N MET A 116 4.97 -3.05 14.56
CA MET A 116 4.64 -3.24 13.16
C MET A 116 3.28 -2.65 12.80
N PHE A 117 2.24 -2.99 13.57
CA PHE A 117 0.89 -2.47 13.37
C PHE A 117 0.88 -0.93 13.38
N LYS A 118 1.57 -0.34 14.36
CA LYS A 118 1.67 1.12 14.47
C LYS A 118 2.36 1.72 13.24
N THR A 119 3.49 1.16 12.81
CA THR A 119 4.23 1.70 11.67
C THR A 119 3.43 1.57 10.38
N ILE A 120 2.89 0.39 10.06
CA ILE A 120 2.07 0.21 8.85
C ILE A 120 0.86 1.16 8.85
N ARG A 121 0.21 1.36 9.99
CA ARG A 121 -0.89 2.32 10.11
C ARG A 121 -0.43 3.76 9.81
N GLU A 122 0.72 4.19 10.29
CA GLU A 122 1.27 5.51 9.97
C GLU A 122 1.68 5.61 8.50
N GLU A 123 2.26 4.55 7.92
CA GLU A 123 2.61 4.51 6.49
C GLU A 123 1.37 4.70 5.61
N ILE A 124 0.26 4.02 5.95
CA ILE A 124 -1.04 4.15 5.28
C ILE A 124 -1.62 5.56 5.47
N LYS A 125 -1.58 6.10 6.69
CA LYS A 125 -2.11 7.43 7.02
C LYS A 125 -1.37 8.55 6.28
N ASN A 126 -0.07 8.35 6.05
CA ASN A 126 0.79 9.30 5.34
C ASN A 126 0.78 9.11 3.81
N LEU A 127 -0.10 8.26 3.26
CA LEU A 127 -0.25 8.13 1.82
C LEU A 127 -0.87 9.41 1.22
N PRO A 128 -0.38 9.87 0.05
CA PRO A 128 -1.00 10.95 -0.68
C PRO A 128 -2.47 10.63 -0.99
N GLY A 129 -3.39 11.57 -0.72
CA GLY A 129 -4.83 11.31 -0.87
C GLY A 129 -5.25 11.03 -2.32
N ASP A 130 -4.55 11.59 -3.29
CA ASP A 130 -4.73 11.33 -4.73
C ASP A 130 -4.51 9.85 -5.09
N TYR A 131 -3.69 9.12 -4.33
CA TYR A 131 -3.47 7.69 -4.56
C TYR A 131 -4.73 6.86 -4.28
N LEU A 132 -5.61 7.35 -3.41
CA LEU A 132 -6.84 6.66 -2.99
C LEU A 132 -8.07 7.10 -3.79
N VAL A 133 -8.10 8.36 -4.26
CA VAL A 133 -9.21 8.90 -5.05
C VAL A 133 -9.15 8.40 -6.49
N ASP A 134 -7.97 8.40 -7.10
CA ASP A 134 -7.84 8.17 -8.54
C ASP A 134 -7.54 6.71 -8.90
N ASN A 135 -7.30 5.85 -7.89
CA ASN A 135 -6.91 4.46 -8.10
C ASN A 135 -7.62 3.48 -7.16
N GLU A 136 -8.71 2.88 -7.66
CA GLU A 136 -9.47 1.84 -6.97
C GLU A 136 -8.58 0.65 -6.55
N SER A 137 -7.55 0.32 -7.33
CA SER A 137 -6.67 -0.79 -7.00
C SER A 137 -5.75 -0.49 -5.82
N THR A 138 -5.30 0.76 -5.67
CA THR A 138 -4.55 1.19 -4.47
C THR A 138 -5.42 1.09 -3.24
N LYS A 139 -6.68 1.54 -3.36
CA LYS A 139 -7.64 1.41 -2.28
C LYS A 139 -7.83 -0.05 -1.87
N LYS A 140 -7.99 -0.98 -2.83
CA LYS A 140 -8.08 -2.43 -2.53
C LYS A 140 -6.84 -2.97 -1.80
N LEU A 141 -5.64 -2.53 -2.16
CA LEU A 141 -4.41 -2.95 -1.49
C LEU A 141 -4.38 -2.44 -0.04
N VAL A 142 -4.73 -1.18 0.18
CA VAL A 142 -4.80 -0.56 1.51
C VAL A 142 -5.88 -1.23 2.36
N ASP A 143 -7.07 -1.43 1.82
CA ASP A 143 -8.19 -2.10 2.50
C ASP A 143 -7.80 -3.53 2.90
N LEU A 144 -7.19 -4.31 1.98
CA LEU A 144 -6.66 -5.64 2.29
C LEU A 144 -5.63 -5.61 3.43
N THR A 145 -4.73 -4.61 3.43
CA THR A 145 -3.74 -4.45 4.50
C THR A 145 -4.43 -4.23 5.85
N ILE A 146 -5.44 -3.35 5.87
CA ILE A 146 -6.20 -3.01 7.08
C ILE A 146 -6.99 -4.24 7.57
N GLU A 147 -7.62 -4.99 6.66
CA GLU A 147 -8.33 -6.24 6.97
C GLU A 147 -7.40 -7.27 7.62
N ILE A 148 -6.23 -7.55 7.04
CA ILE A 148 -5.26 -8.50 7.62
C ILE A 148 -4.82 -8.07 9.02
N LEU A 149 -4.56 -6.78 9.22
CA LEU A 149 -4.16 -6.23 10.52
C LEU A 149 -5.29 -6.26 11.56
N ASN A 150 -6.54 -6.07 11.15
CA ASN A 150 -7.67 -6.06 12.07
C ASN A 150 -8.21 -7.46 12.37
N ASP A 151 -8.37 -8.30 11.35
CA ASP A 151 -8.99 -9.62 11.50
C ASP A 151 -7.98 -10.64 12.01
N GLY A 152 -6.74 -10.59 11.52
CA GLY A 152 -5.66 -11.46 11.99
C GLY A 152 -5.08 -10.96 13.30
N LEU A 153 -4.32 -9.87 13.21
CA LEU A 153 -3.48 -9.43 14.31
C LEU A 153 -4.28 -8.93 15.52
N ARG A 154 -5.22 -8.01 15.31
CA ARG A 154 -5.98 -7.39 16.42
C ARG A 154 -6.87 -8.40 17.14
N ALA A 155 -7.49 -9.36 16.43
CA ALA A 155 -8.28 -10.41 17.07
C ALA A 155 -7.43 -11.24 18.04
N HIS A 156 -6.24 -11.69 17.60
CA HIS A 156 -5.32 -12.43 18.47
C HIS A 156 -4.86 -11.60 19.68
N LEU A 157 -4.44 -10.35 19.44
CA LEU A 157 -3.96 -9.47 20.51
C LEU A 157 -5.05 -9.24 21.57
N THR A 158 -6.30 -9.04 21.14
CA THR A 158 -7.43 -8.78 22.06
C THR A 158 -7.75 -10.01 22.91
N THR A 159 -7.67 -11.21 22.34
CA THR A 159 -8.00 -12.46 23.04
C THR A 159 -6.92 -12.87 24.04
N TYR A 160 -5.64 -12.83 23.65
CA TYR A 160 -4.57 -13.48 24.42
C TYR A 160 -3.57 -12.52 25.07
N GLN A 161 -3.26 -11.38 24.44
CA GLN A 161 -2.09 -10.58 24.81
C GLN A 161 -2.17 -10.03 26.24
N ALA A 162 -3.31 -9.43 26.60
CA ALA A 162 -3.47 -8.77 27.89
C ALA A 162 -3.42 -9.75 29.07
N GLU A 163 -4.11 -10.90 28.93
CA GLU A 163 -4.13 -11.95 29.94
C GLU A 163 -2.73 -12.56 30.10
N PHE A 164 -2.08 -12.92 28.98
CA PHE A 164 -0.74 -13.51 28.98
C PHE A 164 0.30 -12.58 29.59
N ARG A 165 0.35 -11.30 29.19
CA ARG A 165 1.31 -10.33 29.75
C ARG A 165 1.16 -10.19 31.26
N LYS A 166 -0.06 -10.00 31.75
CA LYS A 166 -0.33 -9.86 33.18
C LYS A 166 0.12 -11.08 33.97
N TRP A 167 -0.14 -12.28 33.45
CA TRP A 167 0.28 -13.53 34.07
C TRP A 167 1.81 -13.68 34.02
N TYR A 168 2.42 -13.45 32.86
CA TYR A 168 3.84 -13.63 32.63
C TYR A 168 4.70 -12.67 33.47
N ASP A 169 4.31 -11.39 33.56
CA ASP A 169 4.99 -10.40 34.42
C ASP A 169 4.93 -10.79 35.90
N LYS A 170 3.87 -11.48 36.33
CA LYS A 170 3.74 -11.98 37.70
C LYS A 170 4.65 -13.19 37.94
N GLU A 171 4.69 -14.14 37.01
CA GLU A 171 5.53 -15.33 37.15
C GLU A 171 7.02 -14.99 37.03
N LEU A 172 7.40 -14.09 36.11
CA LEU A 172 8.77 -13.57 36.01
C LEU A 172 9.25 -12.99 37.35
N LYS A 173 8.40 -12.24 38.06
CA LYS A 173 8.76 -11.64 39.36
C LYS A 173 9.00 -12.66 40.47
N LYS A 174 8.35 -13.82 40.42
CA LYS A 174 8.55 -14.89 41.41
C LYS A 174 9.87 -15.64 41.18
N GLU A 175 10.30 -15.69 39.93
CA GLU A 175 11.42 -16.49 39.45
C GLU A 175 12.67 -15.63 39.17
N ILE A 176 12.71 -14.37 39.67
CA ILE A 176 13.79 -13.40 39.42
C ILE A 176 15.17 -13.96 39.78
N ASP A 177 15.27 -14.69 40.88
CA ASP A 177 16.51 -15.27 41.39
C ASP A 177 16.67 -16.76 41.03
N SER A 178 15.88 -17.25 40.06
CA SER A 178 15.95 -18.64 39.60
C SER A 178 16.75 -18.77 38.31
N ASP A 179 17.36 -19.94 38.08
CA ASP A 179 18.03 -20.28 36.81
C ASP A 179 17.04 -20.63 35.68
N ILE A 180 15.73 -20.39 35.87
CA ILE A 180 14.70 -20.75 34.90
C ILE A 180 14.64 -19.69 33.80
N SER A 181 14.74 -20.12 32.55
CA SER A 181 14.68 -19.20 31.42
C SER A 181 13.28 -18.59 31.20
N PRO A 182 13.20 -17.37 30.62
CA PRO A 182 11.95 -16.76 30.16
C PRO A 182 11.07 -17.71 29.32
N GLN A 183 11.69 -18.49 28.44
CA GLN A 183 11.05 -19.47 27.56
C GLN A 183 10.43 -20.65 28.33
N GLU A 184 11.08 -21.11 29.40
CA GLU A 184 10.53 -22.16 30.26
C GLU A 184 9.36 -21.64 31.10
N ILE A 185 9.44 -20.39 31.56
CA ILE A 185 8.35 -19.75 32.31
C ILE A 185 7.11 -19.65 31.43
N GLN A 186 7.19 -19.11 30.21
CA GLN A 186 6.01 -18.91 29.35
C GLN A 186 5.28 -20.23 29.03
N LYS A 187 6.00 -21.36 28.93
CA LYS A 187 5.44 -22.69 28.68
C LYS A 187 4.52 -23.18 29.80
N ARG A 188 4.63 -22.62 31.00
CA ARG A 188 3.77 -22.94 32.17
C ARG A 188 2.39 -22.26 32.09
N TYR A 189 2.16 -21.38 31.11
CA TYR A 189 0.87 -20.71 30.95
C TYR A 189 -0.22 -21.74 30.62
N SER A 190 -1.35 -21.68 31.34
CA SER A 190 -2.42 -22.68 31.20
C SER A 190 -2.97 -22.79 29.77
N LYS A 191 -3.01 -21.66 29.03
CA LYS A 191 -3.49 -21.60 27.65
C LYS A 191 -2.35 -21.52 26.62
N PHE A 192 -1.13 -21.91 26.99
CA PHE A 192 0.06 -21.76 26.12
C PHE A 192 -0.13 -22.37 24.73
N LYS A 193 -0.68 -23.58 24.65
CA LYS A 193 -0.93 -24.27 23.37
C LYS A 193 -1.92 -23.53 22.47
N GLU A 194 -3.03 -23.05 23.03
CA GLU A 194 -4.05 -22.30 22.29
C GLU A 194 -3.51 -20.96 21.81
N LEU A 195 -2.81 -20.23 22.69
CA LEU A 195 -2.19 -18.95 22.37
C LEU A 195 -1.18 -19.09 21.24
N THR A 196 -0.25 -20.05 21.36
CA THR A 196 0.82 -20.25 20.38
C THR A 196 0.28 -20.74 19.05
N ALA A 197 -0.73 -21.62 19.05
CA ALA A 197 -1.43 -22.02 17.82
C ALA A 197 -2.05 -20.82 17.11
N SER A 198 -2.78 -19.96 17.84
CA SER A 198 -3.34 -18.74 17.26
C SER A 198 -2.27 -17.78 16.76
N MET A 199 -1.15 -17.66 17.47
CA MET A 199 -0.03 -16.80 17.09
C MET A 199 0.65 -17.27 15.80
N ILE A 200 0.89 -18.59 15.68
CA ILE A 200 1.45 -19.20 14.47
C ILE A 200 0.54 -18.96 13.27
N GLU A 201 -0.77 -19.06 13.43
CA GLU A 201 -1.70 -18.84 12.33
C GLU A 201 -1.69 -17.39 11.83
N VAL A 202 -1.64 -16.41 12.74
CA VAL A 202 -1.46 -14.99 12.36
C VAL A 202 -0.12 -14.78 11.65
N ASN A 203 0.96 -15.38 12.15
CA ASN A 203 2.29 -15.29 11.54
C ASN A 203 2.30 -15.87 10.11
N LYS A 204 1.66 -17.02 9.87
CA LYS A 204 1.48 -17.56 8.52
C LYS A 204 0.71 -16.62 7.60
N THR A 205 -0.33 -15.94 8.09
CA THR A 205 -1.06 -14.94 7.29
C THR A 205 -0.16 -13.77 6.90
N LEU A 206 0.66 -13.28 7.83
CA LEU A 206 1.61 -12.20 7.58
C LEU A 206 2.72 -12.62 6.60
N GLU A 207 3.24 -13.85 6.72
CA GLU A 207 4.20 -14.43 5.77
C GLU A 207 3.60 -14.55 4.37
N ALA A 208 2.41 -15.15 4.25
CA ALA A 208 1.72 -15.27 2.96
C ALA A 208 1.43 -13.90 2.34
N TYR A 209 1.04 -12.91 3.15
CA TYR A 209 0.85 -11.56 2.65
C TYR A 209 2.15 -10.92 2.17
N CYS A 210 3.24 -11.12 2.91
CA CYS A 210 4.58 -10.67 2.54
C CYS A 210 5.01 -11.25 1.18
N ASP A 211 4.77 -12.55 0.95
CA ASP A 211 5.06 -13.21 -0.32
C ASP A 211 4.24 -12.62 -1.47
N GLN A 212 2.96 -12.32 -1.25
CA GLN A 212 2.11 -11.69 -2.26
C GLN A 212 2.56 -10.27 -2.60
N LEU A 213 2.95 -9.48 -1.58
CA LEU A 213 3.56 -8.16 -1.80
C LEU A 213 4.86 -8.27 -2.60
N LYS A 214 5.70 -9.24 -2.28
CA LYS A 214 6.95 -9.50 -3.01
C LYS A 214 6.69 -9.83 -4.47
N LYS A 215 5.75 -10.73 -4.76
CA LYS A 215 5.31 -11.02 -6.14
C LYS A 215 4.83 -9.76 -6.86
N LEU A 216 3.95 -8.99 -6.21
CA LEU A 216 3.49 -7.72 -6.76
C LEU A 216 4.61 -6.72 -7.00
N ILE A 217 5.77 -6.80 -6.32
CA ILE A 217 6.93 -5.94 -6.53
C ILE A 217 7.85 -6.47 -7.63
N ASP A 218 8.11 -7.79 -7.63
CA ASP A 218 9.10 -8.43 -8.50
C ASP A 218 8.58 -8.80 -9.89
N ASP A 219 7.25 -9.02 -10.04
CA ASP A 219 6.64 -9.40 -11.33
C ASP A 219 6.87 -8.31 -12.40
N LYS A 220 7.41 -8.68 -13.57
CA LYS A 220 7.79 -7.73 -14.64
C LYS A 220 6.74 -7.64 -15.76
#